data_AF-A0A4Y2CUH3-F1
#
_entry.id   AF-A0A4Y2CUH3-F1
#
_cell.length_a   1.000
_cell.length_b   1.000
_cell.length_c   1.000
_cell.angle_alpha   90.00
_cell.angle_beta   90.00
_cell.angle_gamma   90.00
#
_symmetry.space_group_name_H-M   'P 1'
#
loop_
_entity.id
_entity.type
_entity.pdbx_description
1 polymer ?
#
loop_
_entity_poly.entity_id
_entity_poly.type
_entity_poly.pdbx_seq_one_letter_code
_entity_poly.pdbx_strand_id
1 'polypeptide(L)'
;MSKIKNSHNTLHIMGVIQIITPKSSVLTEEPLSRTKQVISAEDFAVKAHVPIQIYHNNGVVGYSKITAQDFAYESDTTASFLRKIDMLWFYGKWNNLSLPGWNGYIERLSSNSMDFSISRILFLPFIPQPASVYNTIHTTLLCTLENAKRYGHDVCIVTFDQHLYTKTREILAAAPEGSDLSKIVIRLGDFHLLSSGFGAIGYIMQGSGIKEVLSLIYAPNSLDKMLTGHACARAVIAHTLLHLTLATIISKELVIDDDMDANLQNTIEDVKNNTISYNDIENCDEKTEALLDQCNKKN
;
A
#
# COMPACT_ATOMS: atom_id res chain seq x y z
N MET A 1 12.03 -18.31 25.01
CA MET A 1 12.53 -17.48 23.88
C MET A 1 14.05 -17.57 23.65
N SER A 2 14.84 -18.25 24.51
CA SER A 2 16.30 -18.35 24.40
C SER A 2 16.82 -19.38 23.38
N LYS A 3 15.99 -20.29 22.86
CA LYS A 3 16.42 -21.42 22.01
C LYS A 3 16.39 -21.16 20.49
N ILE A 4 16.02 -19.96 20.02
CA ILE A 4 15.96 -19.63 18.58
C ILE A 4 17.06 -18.59 18.27
N LYS A 5 18.30 -18.90 18.60
CA LYS A 5 19.42 -18.01 18.28
C LYS A 5 20.50 -18.81 17.56
N ASN A 6 21.06 -18.24 16.50
CA ASN A 6 22.18 -18.85 15.78
C ASN A 6 23.45 -18.84 16.65
N SER A 7 24.56 -19.38 16.11
CA SER A 7 25.88 -19.38 16.75
C SER A 7 26.41 -17.99 17.14
N HIS A 8 25.80 -16.93 16.59
CA HIS A 8 26.11 -15.52 16.88
C HIS A 8 25.12 -14.89 17.89
N ASN A 9 24.29 -15.68 18.57
CA ASN A 9 23.30 -15.22 19.54
C ASN A 9 22.22 -14.28 18.93
N THR A 10 21.97 -14.40 17.62
CA THR A 10 20.96 -13.61 16.87
C THR A 10 19.80 -14.49 16.39
N LEU A 11 18.58 -13.96 16.50
CA LEU A 11 17.34 -14.61 16.08
C LEU A 11 17.09 -14.29 14.60
N HIS A 12 17.14 -15.31 13.75
CA HIS A 12 16.71 -15.19 12.35
C HIS A 12 15.50 -16.08 12.12
N ILE A 13 14.38 -15.45 11.83
CA ILE A 13 13.10 -16.12 11.57
C ILE A 13 12.43 -15.47 10.38
N MET A 14 11.68 -16.28 9.64
CA MET A 14 10.74 -15.80 8.65
C MET A 14 9.35 -15.79 9.29
N GLY A 15 8.77 -14.60 9.41
CA GLY A 15 7.39 -14.41 9.83
C GLY A 15 6.50 -14.19 8.62
N VAL A 16 5.27 -14.67 8.68
CA VAL A 16 4.30 -14.53 7.59
C VAL A 16 3.00 -13.99 8.15
N ILE A 17 2.58 -12.84 7.63
CA ILE A 17 1.31 -12.19 7.96
C ILE A 17 0.38 -12.42 6.78
N GLN A 18 -0.81 -12.94 7.06
CA GLN A 18 -1.84 -13.15 6.07
C GLN A 18 -2.97 -12.13 6.30
N ILE A 19 -3.40 -11.48 5.23
CA ILE A 19 -4.54 -10.56 5.24
C ILE A 19 -5.57 -11.12 4.26
N ILE A 20 -6.81 -11.26 4.70
CA ILE A 20 -7.89 -11.88 3.90
C ILE A 20 -9.12 -10.99 3.94
N THR A 21 -9.72 -10.78 2.78
CA THR A 21 -10.91 -9.97 2.60
C THR A 21 -11.90 -10.70 1.67
N PRO A 22 -13.18 -10.84 2.04
CA PRO A 22 -13.76 -10.52 3.34
C PRO A 22 -13.30 -11.45 4.47
N LYS A 23 -13.44 -11.02 5.72
CA LYS A 23 -13.12 -11.81 6.93
C LYS A 23 -13.85 -13.16 6.99
N SER A 24 -14.96 -13.30 6.26
CA SER A 24 -15.77 -14.52 6.15
C SER A 24 -15.19 -15.54 5.18
N SER A 25 -14.20 -15.17 4.37
CA SER A 25 -13.49 -16.10 3.47
C SER A 25 -12.58 -17.10 4.20
N VAL A 26 -12.52 -17.02 5.52
CA VAL A 26 -11.87 -18.01 6.37
C VAL A 26 -12.78 -18.46 7.49
N LEU A 27 -12.60 -19.70 7.91
CA LEU A 27 -13.26 -20.25 9.08
C LEU A 27 -13.03 -19.33 10.28
N THR A 28 -14.06 -19.13 11.10
CA THR A 28 -13.93 -18.48 12.39
C THR A 28 -13.07 -19.39 13.26
N GLU A 29 -11.76 -19.12 13.32
CA GLU A 29 -10.91 -19.79 14.30
C GLU A 29 -11.44 -19.43 15.69
N GLU A 30 -11.63 -20.44 16.54
CA GLU A 30 -12.01 -20.18 17.93
C GLU A 30 -11.01 -19.19 18.53
N PRO A 31 -11.48 -18.17 19.28
CA PRO A 31 -10.58 -17.24 19.95
C PRO A 31 -9.54 -18.04 20.73
N LEU A 32 -8.26 -17.87 20.37
CA LEU A 32 -7.17 -18.55 21.07
C LEU A 32 -7.31 -18.26 22.56
N SER A 33 -7.67 -19.28 23.33
CA SER A 33 -7.80 -19.14 24.78
C SER A 33 -6.45 -18.69 25.33
N ARG A 34 -6.44 -17.56 26.04
CA ARG A 34 -5.21 -17.10 26.69
C ARG A 34 -4.75 -18.19 27.65
N THR A 35 -3.63 -18.83 27.33
CA THR A 35 -3.08 -19.92 28.12
C THR A 35 -2.63 -19.37 29.47
N LYS A 36 -3.25 -19.85 30.56
CA LYS A 36 -2.82 -19.51 31.93
C LYS A 36 -1.53 -20.22 32.34
N GLN A 37 -1.13 -21.26 31.60
CA GLN A 37 0.11 -21.99 31.80
C GLN A 37 1.14 -21.60 30.75
N VAL A 38 2.37 -21.35 31.22
CA VAL A 38 3.54 -21.12 30.35
C VAL A 38 3.91 -22.47 29.74
N ILE A 39 3.76 -22.60 28.42
CA ILE A 39 4.22 -23.77 27.67
C ILE A 39 5.76 -23.74 27.64
N SER A 40 6.40 -24.89 27.83
CA SER A 40 7.86 -24.97 27.74
C SER A 40 8.32 -24.57 26.34
N ALA A 41 9.52 -24.00 26.22
CA ALA A 41 10.06 -23.62 24.90
C ALA A 41 10.24 -24.84 23.98
N GLU A 42 10.38 -26.03 24.54
CA GLU A 42 10.56 -27.29 23.82
C GLU A 42 9.23 -27.77 23.23
N ASP A 43 8.18 -27.81 24.05
CA ASP A 43 6.83 -28.19 23.61
C ASP A 43 6.28 -27.19 22.58
N PHE A 44 6.57 -25.90 22.77
CA PHE A 44 6.22 -24.87 21.79
C PHE A 44 6.96 -25.09 20.47
N ALA A 45 8.28 -25.36 20.51
CA ALA A 45 9.07 -25.60 19.32
C ALA A 45 8.60 -26.83 18.54
N VAL A 46 8.20 -27.90 19.24
CA VAL A 46 7.63 -29.10 18.61
C VAL A 46 6.29 -28.80 17.92
N LYS A 47 5.40 -28.05 18.58
CA LYS A 47 4.07 -27.71 18.03
C LYS A 47 4.11 -26.66 16.92
N ALA A 48 5.04 -25.71 16.99
CA ALA A 48 5.19 -24.64 16.00
C ALA A 48 6.18 -25.01 14.87
N HIS A 49 6.65 -26.26 14.82
CA HIS A 49 7.65 -26.68 13.86
C HIS A 49 7.09 -26.68 12.43
N VAL A 50 7.70 -25.88 11.56
CA VAL A 50 7.50 -25.95 10.11
C VAL A 50 8.65 -26.77 9.51
N PRO A 51 8.39 -27.94 8.91
CA PRO A 51 9.42 -28.72 8.25
C PRO A 51 10.01 -27.94 7.06
N ILE A 52 11.34 -27.81 7.03
CA ILE A 52 12.04 -27.11 5.95
C ILE A 52 12.00 -27.95 4.68
N GLN A 53 11.49 -27.34 3.61
CA GLN A 53 11.45 -27.93 2.27
C GLN A 53 12.66 -27.46 1.48
N ILE A 54 13.49 -28.40 1.04
CA ILE A 54 14.70 -28.11 0.26
C ILE A 54 14.28 -27.62 -1.13
N TYR A 55 14.82 -26.47 -1.52
CA TYR A 55 14.64 -25.95 -2.87
C TYR A 55 15.68 -26.59 -3.80
N HIS A 56 15.19 -27.29 -4.83
CA HIS A 56 16.02 -27.88 -5.87
C HIS A 56 15.85 -27.10 -7.17
N ASN A 57 16.89 -26.37 -7.58
CA ASN A 57 16.87 -25.58 -8.81
C ASN A 57 17.29 -26.38 -10.07
N ASN A 58 17.91 -27.56 -9.90
CA ASN A 58 18.32 -28.47 -10.99
C ASN A 58 19.04 -27.80 -12.17
N GLY A 59 19.79 -26.72 -11.92
CA GLY A 59 20.52 -25.96 -12.96
C GLY A 59 19.67 -24.97 -13.77
N VAL A 60 18.39 -24.77 -13.43
CA VAL A 60 17.52 -23.81 -14.13
C VAL A 60 17.87 -22.38 -13.71
N VAL A 61 18.16 -21.52 -14.68
CA VAL A 61 18.41 -20.09 -14.40
C VAL A 61 17.08 -19.34 -14.55
N GLY A 62 16.32 -19.21 -13.46
CA GLY A 62 14.97 -18.63 -13.48
C GLY A 62 14.91 -17.25 -14.14
N TYR A 63 15.89 -16.38 -13.89
CA TYR A 63 15.94 -15.03 -14.49
C TYR A 63 15.99 -15.06 -16.02
N SER A 64 16.61 -16.07 -16.64
CA SER A 64 16.68 -16.16 -18.11
C SER A 64 15.30 -16.36 -18.76
N LYS A 65 14.31 -16.80 -17.98
CA LYS A 65 12.92 -16.98 -18.41
C LYS A 65 12.05 -15.75 -18.15
N ILE A 66 12.57 -14.73 -17.47
CA ILE A 66 11.83 -13.51 -17.17
C ILE A 66 12.08 -12.54 -18.31
N THR A 67 11.03 -12.21 -19.06
CA THR A 67 11.08 -11.13 -20.05
C THR A 67 10.68 -9.84 -19.33
N ALA A 68 11.63 -8.91 -19.20
CA ALA A 68 11.31 -7.54 -18.86
C ALA A 68 10.71 -6.88 -20.11
N GLN A 69 9.53 -6.28 -19.96
CA GLN A 69 8.98 -5.43 -21.00
C GLN A 69 9.40 -4.00 -20.70
N ASP A 70 9.81 -3.28 -21.74
CA ASP A 70 9.97 -1.84 -21.62
C ASP A 70 8.61 -1.23 -21.29
N PHE A 71 8.63 -0.18 -20.48
CA PHE A 71 7.43 0.59 -20.25
C PHE A 71 6.96 1.17 -21.59
N ALA A 72 5.75 0.83 -22.00
CA ALA A 72 5.07 1.57 -23.05
C ALA A 72 4.76 2.94 -22.46
N TYR A 73 5.61 3.92 -22.71
CA TYR A 73 5.27 5.32 -22.54
C TYR A 73 4.25 5.64 -23.62
N GLU A 74 2.97 5.32 -23.38
CA GLU A 74 1.89 5.86 -24.19
C GLU A 74 2.03 7.38 -24.19
N SER A 75 1.94 7.99 -25.37
CA SER A 75 2.03 9.43 -25.54
C SER A 75 1.01 10.12 -24.65
N ASP A 76 1.50 10.76 -23.58
CA ASP A 76 0.85 11.72 -22.71
C ASP A 76 -0.68 11.81 -22.87
N THR A 77 -1.41 10.81 -22.37
CA THR A 77 -2.71 11.16 -21.81
C THR A 77 -2.41 11.84 -20.49
N THR A 78 -2.40 13.17 -20.51
CA THR A 78 -2.62 14.03 -19.33
C THR A 78 -4.03 13.77 -18.80
N ALA A 79 -4.33 12.53 -18.44
CA ALA A 79 -5.50 12.19 -17.66
C ALA A 79 -5.21 12.75 -16.27
N SER A 80 -5.90 13.83 -15.94
CA SER A 80 -5.83 14.38 -14.60
C SER A 80 -6.27 13.32 -13.60
N PHE A 81 -5.40 13.02 -12.63
CA PHE A 81 -5.73 12.13 -11.53
C PHE A 81 -6.59 12.81 -10.45
N LEU A 82 -6.92 14.09 -10.64
CA LEU A 82 -7.82 14.82 -9.75
C LEU A 82 -9.26 14.34 -9.95
N ARG A 83 -9.94 14.05 -8.85
CA ARG A 83 -11.35 13.69 -8.84
C ARG A 83 -12.21 14.82 -8.31
N LYS A 84 -13.53 14.72 -8.48
CA LYS A 84 -14.49 15.76 -8.02
C LYS A 84 -14.39 15.96 -6.50
N ILE A 85 -14.19 14.90 -5.74
CA ILE A 85 -13.97 14.94 -4.29
C ILE A 85 -12.69 15.66 -3.90
N ASP A 86 -11.60 15.45 -4.66
CA ASP A 86 -10.34 16.16 -4.42
C ASP A 86 -10.57 17.68 -4.61
N MET A 87 -11.26 18.07 -5.69
CA MET A 87 -11.59 19.47 -5.99
C MET A 87 -12.48 20.12 -4.92
N LEU A 88 -13.52 19.43 -4.46
CA LEU A 88 -14.39 19.94 -3.40
C LEU A 88 -13.63 20.15 -2.09
N TRP A 89 -12.73 19.22 -1.74
CA TRP A 89 -11.87 19.36 -0.57
C TRP A 89 -10.91 20.54 -0.70
N PHE A 90 -10.28 20.73 -1.86
CA PHE A 90 -9.39 21.87 -2.12
C PHE A 90 -10.13 23.20 -2.05
N TYR A 91 -11.31 23.30 -2.67
CA TYR A 91 -12.17 24.48 -2.57
C TYR A 91 -12.47 24.82 -1.11
N GLY A 92 -12.88 23.82 -0.32
CA GLY A 92 -13.17 24.03 1.09
C GLY A 92 -11.97 24.48 1.90
N LYS A 93 -10.78 23.94 1.62
CA LYS A 93 -9.53 24.38 2.27
C LYS A 93 -9.14 25.81 1.88
N TRP A 94 -9.26 26.15 0.60
CA TRP A 94 -8.96 27.49 0.10
C TRP A 94 -9.90 28.55 0.69
N ASN A 95 -11.19 28.23 0.84
CA ASN A 95 -12.19 29.09 1.48
C ASN A 95 -12.15 29.06 3.03
N ASN A 96 -11.14 28.44 3.63
CA ASN A 96 -11.02 28.29 5.09
C ASN A 96 -12.24 27.66 5.78
N LEU A 97 -12.98 26.81 5.06
CA LEU A 97 -14.07 26.04 5.64
C LEU A 97 -13.53 24.98 6.60
N SER A 98 -14.24 24.73 7.69
CA SER A 98 -13.81 23.80 8.74
C SER A 98 -13.94 22.33 8.31
N LEU A 99 -13.02 21.90 7.43
CA LEU A 99 -12.88 20.52 6.98
C LEU A 99 -11.70 19.81 7.69
N PRO A 100 -11.82 18.50 7.98
CA PRO A 100 -10.70 17.71 8.48
C PRO A 100 -9.55 17.60 7.45
N GLY A 101 -8.44 16.98 7.85
CA GLY A 101 -7.43 16.53 6.90
C GLY A 101 -8.02 15.50 5.91
N TRP A 102 -7.34 15.27 4.79
CA TRP A 102 -7.83 14.42 3.70
C TRP A 102 -8.40 13.07 4.17
N ASN A 103 -7.68 12.34 5.03
CA ASN A 103 -8.16 11.04 5.54
C ASN A 103 -9.49 11.15 6.30
N GLY A 104 -9.63 12.15 7.18
CA GLY A 104 -10.88 12.36 7.92
C GLY A 104 -12.01 12.88 7.03
N TYR A 105 -11.69 13.52 5.91
CA TYR A 105 -12.68 13.94 4.92
C TYR A 105 -13.22 12.73 4.16
N ILE A 106 -12.33 11.85 3.66
CA ILE A 106 -12.72 10.60 3.00
C ILE A 106 -13.47 9.66 3.96
N GLU A 107 -13.07 9.59 5.23
CA GLU A 107 -13.77 8.79 6.25
C GLU A 107 -15.25 9.20 6.39
N ARG A 108 -15.53 10.51 6.43
CA ARG A 108 -16.91 11.02 6.48
C ARG A 108 -17.72 10.59 5.26
N LEU A 109 -17.16 10.77 4.06
CA LEU A 109 -17.82 10.42 2.80
C LEU A 109 -18.07 8.91 2.63
N SER A 110 -17.22 8.08 3.23
CA SER A 110 -17.29 6.62 3.12
C SER A 110 -18.16 5.97 4.21
N SER A 111 -18.44 6.70 5.31
CA SER A 111 -19.09 6.16 6.51
C SER A 111 -20.51 5.62 6.28
N ASN A 112 -21.24 6.19 5.30
CA ASN A 112 -22.66 5.90 5.09
C ASN A 112 -22.97 5.19 3.75
N SER A 113 -21.96 4.84 2.95
CA SER A 113 -22.20 4.62 1.50
C SER A 113 -21.33 3.58 0.78
N MET A 114 -20.21 3.13 1.35
CA MET A 114 -19.38 2.12 0.70
C MET A 114 -19.62 0.75 1.32
N ASP A 115 -20.07 -0.19 0.50
CA ASP A 115 -20.00 -1.62 0.83
C ASP A 115 -18.52 -2.00 0.96
N PHE A 116 -18.03 -2.06 2.20
CA PHE A 116 -16.67 -2.51 2.48
C PHE A 116 -16.68 -3.89 3.13
N SER A 117 -15.71 -4.69 2.74
CA SER A 117 -15.43 -5.97 3.37
C SER A 117 -14.36 -5.80 4.43
N ILE A 118 -14.67 -6.19 5.66
CA ILE A 118 -13.69 -6.16 6.76
C ILE A 118 -12.62 -7.23 6.49
N SER A 119 -11.34 -6.87 6.57
CA SER A 119 -10.25 -7.82 6.48
C SER A 119 -10.02 -8.57 7.81
N ARG A 120 -9.51 -9.80 7.73
CA ARG A 120 -8.94 -10.51 8.87
C ARG A 120 -7.43 -10.61 8.72
N ILE A 121 -6.71 -10.31 9.80
CA ILE A 121 -5.26 -10.47 9.91
C ILE A 121 -4.99 -11.77 10.66
N LEU A 122 -4.23 -12.67 10.04
CA LEU A 122 -3.78 -13.92 10.62
C LEU A 122 -2.25 -13.98 10.59
N PHE A 123 -1.68 -14.74 11.51
CA PHE A 123 -0.25 -15.00 11.56
C PHE A 123 -0.03 -16.47 11.23
N LEU A 124 0.71 -16.75 10.16
CA LEU A 124 1.10 -18.13 9.84
C LEU A 124 2.34 -18.52 10.67
N PRO A 125 2.60 -19.83 10.83
CA PRO A 125 3.73 -20.31 11.63
C PRO A 125 5.07 -19.69 11.22
N PHE A 126 5.91 -19.40 12.21
CA PHE A 126 7.26 -18.89 11.99
C PHE A 126 8.16 -20.00 11.45
N ILE A 127 8.97 -19.69 10.44
CA ILE A 127 10.01 -20.61 9.96
C ILE A 127 11.33 -20.21 10.63
N PRO A 128 11.96 -21.08 11.42
CA PRO A 128 13.13 -20.75 12.24
C PRO A 128 14.44 -20.75 11.44
N GLN A 129 14.45 -20.05 10.30
CA GLN A 129 15.62 -19.87 9.44
C GLN A 129 15.67 -18.43 8.89
N PRO A 130 16.85 -17.95 8.46
CA PRO A 130 16.97 -16.64 7.81
C PRO A 130 16.11 -16.54 6.55
N ALA A 131 15.29 -15.48 6.46
CA ALA A 131 14.38 -15.23 5.35
C ALA A 131 15.07 -15.25 3.97
N SER A 132 16.33 -14.83 3.90
CA SER A 132 17.09 -14.72 2.64
C SER A 132 17.57 -16.06 2.08
N VAL A 133 17.37 -17.18 2.76
CA VAL A 133 17.75 -18.52 2.31
C VAL A 133 16.69 -19.08 1.36
N TYR A 134 17.10 -19.64 0.21
CA TYR A 134 16.17 -20.18 -0.80
C TYR A 134 15.23 -21.26 -0.24
N ASN A 135 15.74 -22.16 0.61
CA ASN A 135 14.91 -23.18 1.27
C ASN A 135 13.82 -22.54 2.14
N THR A 136 14.13 -21.46 2.86
CA THR A 136 13.17 -20.73 3.70
C THR A 136 12.10 -20.05 2.85
N ILE A 137 12.49 -19.40 1.75
CA ILE A 137 11.56 -18.79 0.79
C ILE A 137 10.65 -19.87 0.19
N HIS A 138 11.23 -20.94 -0.35
CA HIS A 138 10.48 -22.05 -0.94
C HIS A 138 9.51 -22.70 0.06
N THR A 139 9.95 -22.97 1.28
CA THR A 139 9.09 -23.46 2.37
C THR A 139 7.94 -22.49 2.62
N THR A 140 8.22 -21.18 2.67
CA THR A 140 7.19 -20.15 2.84
C THR A 140 6.13 -20.22 1.75
N LEU A 141 6.55 -20.31 0.49
CA LEU A 141 5.64 -20.42 -0.66
C LEU A 141 4.72 -21.64 -0.54
N LEU A 142 5.28 -22.80 -0.20
CA LEU A 142 4.51 -24.02 -0.01
C LEU A 142 3.52 -23.90 1.16
N CYS A 143 3.93 -23.34 2.29
CA CYS A 143 3.04 -23.08 3.42
C CYS A 143 1.89 -22.12 3.03
N THR A 144 2.17 -21.07 2.25
CA THR A 144 1.12 -20.14 1.79
C THR A 144 0.14 -20.81 0.84
N LEU A 145 0.60 -21.72 -0.02
CA LEU A 145 -0.25 -22.50 -0.93
C LEU A 145 -1.12 -23.50 -0.18
N GLU A 146 -0.55 -24.23 0.78
CA GLU A 146 -1.31 -25.16 1.62
C GLU A 146 -2.42 -24.42 2.37
N ASN A 147 -2.10 -23.25 2.92
CA ASN A 147 -3.07 -22.42 3.62
C ASN A 147 -4.13 -21.83 2.66
N ALA A 148 -3.76 -21.42 1.45
CA ALA A 148 -4.72 -21.00 0.43
C ALA A 148 -5.69 -22.14 0.07
N LYS A 149 -5.17 -23.36 -0.14
CA LYS A 149 -5.96 -24.57 -0.41
C LYS A 149 -6.91 -24.89 0.75
N ARG A 150 -6.48 -24.73 1.99
CA ARG A 150 -7.31 -24.97 3.20
C ARG A 150 -8.59 -24.12 3.20
N TYR A 151 -8.53 -22.92 2.63
CA TYR A 151 -9.68 -22.01 2.52
C TYR A 151 -10.33 -22.00 1.14
N GLY A 152 -9.96 -22.92 0.25
CA GLY A 152 -10.54 -23.03 -1.10
C GLY A 152 -10.12 -21.90 -2.03
N HIS A 153 -8.96 -21.27 -1.81
CA HIS A 153 -8.43 -20.24 -2.70
C HIS A 153 -7.52 -20.86 -3.77
N ASP A 154 -7.84 -20.59 -5.03
CA ASP A 154 -7.08 -21.09 -6.18
C ASP A 154 -5.79 -20.33 -6.44
N VAL A 155 -5.72 -19.06 -6.02
CA VAL A 155 -4.60 -18.15 -6.24
C VAL A 155 -4.16 -17.56 -4.90
N CYS A 156 -2.83 -17.48 -4.70
CA CYS A 156 -2.24 -16.85 -3.53
C CYS A 156 -1.39 -15.64 -3.94
N ILE A 157 -1.73 -14.46 -3.43
CA ILE A 157 -0.88 -13.27 -3.61
C ILE A 157 0.12 -13.22 -2.47
N VAL A 158 1.41 -13.22 -2.80
CA VAL A 158 2.50 -13.11 -1.82
C VAL A 158 3.23 -11.81 -2.08
N THR A 159 3.53 -11.06 -1.01
CA THR A 159 4.30 -9.82 -1.09
C THR A 159 5.61 -9.97 -0.34
N PHE A 160 6.72 -9.56 -0.94
CA PHE A 160 8.03 -9.58 -0.31
C PHE A 160 8.76 -8.25 -0.49
N ASP A 161 9.69 -7.94 0.41
CA ASP A 161 10.67 -6.86 0.18
C ASP A 161 11.50 -7.14 -1.09
N GLN A 162 12.24 -6.14 -1.56
CA GLN A 162 12.94 -6.22 -2.85
C GLN A 162 13.91 -7.40 -2.95
N HIS A 163 14.64 -7.70 -1.87
CA HIS A 163 15.64 -8.78 -1.90
C HIS A 163 14.98 -10.15 -1.96
N LEU A 164 13.95 -10.36 -1.14
CA LEU A 164 13.19 -11.60 -1.09
C LEU A 164 12.31 -11.79 -2.35
N TYR A 165 11.74 -10.70 -2.86
CA TYR A 165 10.97 -10.67 -4.10
C TYR A 165 11.81 -11.20 -5.26
N THR A 166 13.03 -10.70 -5.41
CA THR A 166 13.94 -11.06 -6.51
C THR A 166 14.23 -12.56 -6.50
N LYS A 167 14.61 -13.13 -5.34
CA LYS A 167 14.82 -14.58 -5.20
C LYS A 167 13.55 -15.39 -5.41
N THR A 168 12.40 -14.88 -4.97
CA THR A 168 11.11 -15.55 -5.16
C THR A 168 10.72 -15.59 -6.63
N ARG A 169 10.95 -14.49 -7.37
CA ARG A 169 10.74 -14.45 -8.82
C ARG A 169 11.56 -15.51 -9.54
N GLU A 170 12.81 -15.69 -9.14
CA GLU A 170 13.67 -16.75 -9.68
C GLU A 170 13.12 -18.15 -9.41
N ILE A 171 12.72 -18.43 -8.17
CA ILE A 171 12.11 -19.72 -7.79
C ILE A 171 10.87 -20.01 -8.65
N LEU A 172 9.96 -19.05 -8.77
CA LEU A 172 8.72 -19.22 -9.52
C LEU A 172 8.97 -19.36 -11.03
N ALA A 173 9.94 -18.62 -11.59
CA ALA A 173 10.29 -18.76 -13.01
C ALA A 173 11.00 -20.09 -13.31
N ALA A 174 11.75 -20.63 -12.34
CA ALA A 174 12.38 -21.93 -12.44
C ALA A 174 11.41 -23.11 -12.24
N ALA A 175 10.23 -22.86 -11.66
CA ALA A 175 9.26 -23.91 -11.35
C ALA A 175 8.79 -24.65 -12.63
N PRO A 176 8.57 -25.97 -12.55
CA PRO A 176 8.00 -26.74 -13.66
C PRO A 176 6.63 -26.20 -14.07
N GLU A 177 6.33 -26.28 -15.36
CA GLU A 177 5.02 -25.95 -15.90
C GLU A 177 3.93 -26.84 -15.26
N GLY A 178 2.80 -26.25 -14.90
CA GLY A 178 1.71 -26.93 -14.19
C GLY A 178 1.97 -27.24 -12.71
N SER A 179 3.11 -26.83 -12.14
CA SER A 179 3.34 -26.96 -10.69
C SER A 179 2.40 -26.05 -9.90
N ASP A 180 2.08 -26.42 -8.65
CA ASP A 180 1.24 -25.59 -7.77
C ASP A 180 1.83 -24.19 -7.51
N LEU A 181 3.13 -23.99 -7.72
CA LEU A 181 3.78 -22.68 -7.63
C LEU A 181 3.24 -21.69 -8.67
N SER A 182 2.65 -22.16 -9.79
CA SER A 182 2.01 -21.30 -10.78
C SER A 182 0.78 -20.56 -10.24
N LYS A 183 0.23 -21.01 -9.10
CA LYS A 183 -0.89 -20.35 -8.40
C LYS A 183 -0.43 -19.17 -7.54
N ILE A 184 0.87 -18.93 -7.42
CA ILE A 184 1.42 -17.81 -6.65
C ILE A 184 1.60 -16.59 -7.55
N VAL A 185 0.93 -15.50 -7.19
CA VAL A 185 1.19 -14.17 -7.75
C VAL A 185 2.09 -13.41 -6.78
N ILE A 186 3.37 -13.33 -7.12
CA ILE A 186 4.35 -12.59 -6.31
C ILE A 186 4.36 -11.10 -6.66
N ARG A 187 4.33 -10.24 -5.64
CA ARG A 187 4.40 -8.78 -5.75
C ARG A 187 5.51 -8.20 -4.87
N LEU A 188 6.08 -7.08 -5.32
CA LEU A 188 6.98 -6.29 -4.49
C LEU A 188 6.18 -5.64 -3.37
N GLY A 189 6.73 -5.59 -2.15
CA GLY A 189 6.07 -5.01 -1.01
C GLY A 189 5.82 -3.51 -1.19
N ASP A 190 4.59 -3.08 -0.93
CA ASP A 190 4.10 -1.72 -1.22
C ASP A 190 4.92 -0.63 -0.52
N PHE A 191 5.47 -0.89 0.67
CA PHE A 191 6.31 0.09 1.37
C PHE A 191 7.56 0.46 0.57
N HIS A 192 8.22 -0.53 -0.05
CA HIS A 192 9.42 -0.28 -0.86
C HIS A 192 9.05 0.34 -2.19
N LEU A 193 7.91 -0.04 -2.78
CA LEU A 193 7.40 0.61 -3.98
C LEU A 193 7.12 2.09 -3.72
N LEU A 194 6.42 2.41 -2.62
CA LEU A 194 6.11 3.78 -2.22
C LEU A 194 7.39 4.59 -1.91
N SER A 195 8.33 3.99 -1.17
CA SER A 195 9.62 4.63 -0.88
C SER A 195 10.40 4.91 -2.17
N SER A 196 10.43 3.97 -3.11
CA SER A 196 11.09 4.15 -4.42
C SER A 196 10.39 5.22 -5.25
N GLY A 197 9.05 5.28 -5.21
CA GLY A 197 8.25 6.32 -5.86
C GLY A 197 8.59 7.71 -5.35
N PHE A 198 8.70 7.90 -4.02
CA PHE A 198 9.13 9.18 -3.46
C PHE A 198 10.56 9.55 -3.84
N GLY A 199 11.48 8.57 -3.86
CA GLY A 199 12.83 8.77 -4.36
C GLY A 199 12.86 9.21 -5.83
N ALA A 200 12.03 8.60 -6.68
CA ALA A 200 11.90 8.98 -8.08
C ALA A 200 11.34 10.40 -8.26
N ILE A 201 10.30 10.77 -7.50
CA ILE A 201 9.75 12.14 -7.51
C ILE A 201 10.86 13.14 -7.13
N GLY A 202 11.59 12.89 -6.05
CA GLY A 202 12.67 13.78 -5.61
C GLY A 202 13.82 13.88 -6.62
N TYR A 203 14.13 12.81 -7.34
CA TYR A 203 15.11 12.80 -8.42
C TYR A 203 14.63 13.61 -9.64
N ILE A 204 13.41 13.35 -10.13
CA ILE A 204 12.83 14.03 -11.30
C ILE A 204 12.64 15.52 -11.04
N MET A 205 12.20 15.89 -9.83
CA MET A 205 11.94 17.27 -9.44
C MET A 205 13.20 17.98 -8.91
N GLN A 206 14.40 17.42 -9.08
CA GLN A 206 15.62 18.07 -8.66
C GLN A 206 15.77 19.43 -9.37
N GLY A 207 15.95 20.50 -8.59
CA GLY A 207 16.07 21.86 -9.12
C GLY A 207 14.73 22.56 -9.39
N SER A 208 13.59 21.93 -9.11
CA SER A 208 12.26 22.52 -9.34
C SER A 208 11.83 23.55 -8.29
N GLY A 209 12.64 23.80 -7.25
CA GLY A 209 12.23 24.58 -6.08
C GLY A 209 11.54 23.77 -4.97
N ILE A 210 11.27 22.47 -5.19
CA ILE A 210 10.55 21.64 -4.18
C ILE A 210 11.32 21.54 -2.86
N LYS A 211 12.66 21.48 -2.93
CA LYS A 211 13.52 21.39 -1.75
C LYS A 211 13.43 22.68 -0.93
N GLU A 212 13.45 23.82 -1.61
CA GLU A 212 13.38 25.16 -1.05
C GLU A 212 12.05 25.39 -0.34
N VAL A 213 10.92 25.06 -0.99
CA VAL A 213 9.59 25.18 -0.39
C VAL A 213 9.45 24.30 0.85
N LEU A 214 9.86 23.04 0.76
CA LEU A 214 9.75 22.10 1.88
C LEU A 214 10.73 22.42 3.03
N SER A 215 11.81 23.16 2.76
CA SER A 215 12.73 23.62 3.81
C SER A 215 12.10 24.62 4.78
N LEU A 216 10.97 25.24 4.41
CA LEU A 216 10.20 26.13 5.29
C LEU A 216 9.58 25.40 6.48
N ILE A 217 9.35 24.09 6.36
CA ILE A 217 8.64 23.28 7.37
C ILE A 217 9.45 22.06 7.84
N TYR A 218 10.53 21.69 7.15
CA TYR A 218 11.37 20.55 7.53
C TYR A 218 12.85 20.93 7.63
N ALA A 219 13.52 20.35 8.64
CA ALA A 219 14.98 20.47 8.78
C ALA A 219 15.73 19.76 7.64
N PRO A 220 16.92 20.26 7.23
CA PRO A 220 17.67 19.76 6.07
C PRO A 220 17.89 18.23 6.06
N ASN A 221 18.29 17.64 7.18
CA ASN A 221 18.52 16.18 7.28
C ASN A 221 17.24 15.35 7.06
N SER A 222 16.07 15.90 7.40
CA SER A 222 14.79 15.23 7.15
C SER A 222 14.42 15.33 5.68
N LEU A 223 14.67 16.49 5.07
CA LEU A 223 14.38 16.80 3.68
C LEU A 223 15.13 15.86 2.73
N ASP A 224 16.43 15.68 2.93
CA ASP A 224 17.25 14.80 2.10
C ASP A 224 16.78 13.34 2.17
N LYS A 225 16.45 12.85 3.36
CA LYS A 225 15.90 11.49 3.53
C LYS A 225 14.52 11.33 2.90
N MET A 226 13.72 12.39 2.91
CA MET A 226 12.37 12.38 2.37
C MET A 226 12.36 12.38 0.84
N LEU A 227 13.15 13.27 0.23
CA LEU A 227 13.29 13.38 -1.22
C LEU A 227 14.03 12.18 -1.83
N THR A 228 14.76 11.41 -1.03
CA THR A 228 15.36 10.13 -1.45
C THR A 228 14.50 8.92 -1.09
N GLY A 229 13.27 9.12 -0.58
CA GLY A 229 12.33 8.04 -0.25
C GLY A 229 12.59 7.29 1.07
N HIS A 230 13.69 7.58 1.77
CA HIS A 230 14.08 6.92 3.02
C HIS A 230 13.27 7.35 4.24
N ALA A 231 12.47 8.41 4.13
CA ALA A 231 11.58 8.89 5.19
C ALA A 231 10.10 8.90 4.71
N CYS A 232 9.61 7.74 4.27
CA CYS A 232 8.30 7.56 3.63
C CYS A 232 7.13 8.27 4.34
N ALA A 233 6.94 8.08 5.65
CA ALA A 233 5.82 8.70 6.37
C ALA A 233 5.89 10.24 6.34
N ARG A 234 7.10 10.81 6.40
CA ARG A 234 7.29 12.27 6.25
C ARG A 234 7.05 12.70 4.81
N ALA A 235 7.49 11.89 3.83
CA ALA A 235 7.27 12.16 2.42
C ALA A 235 5.78 12.23 2.07
N VAL A 236 4.97 11.28 2.55
CA VAL A 236 3.50 11.30 2.38
C VAL A 236 2.90 12.60 2.89
N ILE A 237 3.29 13.03 4.10
CA ILE A 237 2.76 14.27 4.71
C ILE A 237 3.22 15.48 3.91
N ALA A 238 4.51 15.58 3.59
CA ALA A 238 5.08 16.72 2.87
C ALA A 238 4.50 16.87 1.46
N HIS A 239 4.40 15.79 0.71
CA HIS A 239 3.80 15.83 -0.64
C HIS A 239 2.31 16.15 -0.58
N THR A 240 1.56 15.65 0.42
CA THR A 240 0.16 16.04 0.63
C THR A 240 0.03 17.55 0.93
N LEU A 241 0.90 18.10 1.77
CA LEU A 241 0.91 19.54 2.08
C LEU A 241 1.31 20.40 0.88
N LEU A 242 2.31 19.95 0.11
CA LEU A 242 2.72 20.61 -1.12
C LEU A 242 1.58 20.62 -2.13
N HIS A 243 0.92 19.48 -2.33
CA HIS A 243 -0.23 19.36 -3.21
C HIS A 243 -1.37 20.30 -2.77
N LEU A 244 -1.70 20.33 -1.47
CA LEU A 244 -2.70 21.26 -0.94
C LEU A 244 -2.30 22.73 -1.15
N THR A 245 -1.03 23.07 -0.95
CA THR A 245 -0.53 24.44 -1.13
C THR A 245 -0.64 24.87 -2.59
N LEU A 246 -0.22 24.02 -3.51
CA LEU A 246 -0.35 24.25 -4.96
C LEU A 246 -1.81 24.38 -5.37
N ALA A 247 -2.66 23.46 -4.92
CA ALA A 247 -4.10 23.52 -5.19
C ALA A 247 -4.71 24.84 -4.68
N THR A 248 -4.34 25.29 -3.48
CA THR A 248 -4.81 26.58 -2.93
C THR A 248 -4.35 27.78 -3.75
N ILE A 249 -3.15 27.72 -4.35
CA ILE A 249 -2.66 28.76 -5.26
C ILE A 249 -3.45 28.73 -6.57
N ILE A 250 -3.63 27.55 -7.17
CA ILE A 250 -4.41 27.37 -8.40
C ILE A 250 -5.86 27.81 -8.21
N SER A 251 -6.48 27.52 -7.05
CA SER A 251 -7.86 27.91 -6.74
C SER A 251 -8.10 29.42 -6.81
N LYS A 252 -7.08 30.26 -6.55
CA LYS A 252 -7.19 31.73 -6.69
C LYS A 252 -7.42 32.18 -8.12
N GLU A 253 -7.04 31.35 -9.08
CA GLU A 253 -7.10 31.64 -10.51
C GLU A 253 -8.33 30.99 -11.17
N LEU A 254 -9.15 30.25 -10.41
CA LEU A 254 -10.38 29.62 -10.89
C LEU A 254 -11.51 30.65 -10.90
N VAL A 255 -12.38 30.54 -11.90
CA VAL A 255 -13.58 31.39 -12.01
C VAL A 255 -14.73 30.67 -11.31
N ILE A 256 -15.18 31.26 -10.21
CA ILE A 256 -16.27 30.75 -9.36
C ILE A 256 -17.28 31.89 -9.24
N ASP A 257 -18.44 31.73 -9.86
CA ASP A 257 -19.54 32.67 -9.71
C ASP A 257 -20.35 32.41 -8.43
N ASP A 258 -21.24 33.34 -8.07
CA ASP A 258 -22.02 33.28 -6.81
C ASP A 258 -22.89 32.02 -6.70
N ASP A 259 -23.41 31.51 -7.82
CA ASP A 259 -24.25 30.31 -7.87
C ASP A 259 -23.41 29.04 -7.69
N MET A 260 -22.22 29.01 -8.28
CA MET A 260 -21.23 27.97 -8.10
C MET A 260 -20.73 27.92 -6.66
N ASP A 261 -20.37 29.08 -6.09
CA ASP A 261 -19.88 29.20 -4.72
C ASP A 261 -20.93 28.71 -3.72
N ALA A 262 -22.17 29.19 -3.84
CA ALA A 262 -23.26 28.77 -2.97
C ALA A 262 -23.50 27.25 -3.01
N ASN A 263 -23.42 26.64 -4.20
CA ASN A 263 -23.57 25.19 -4.34
C ASN A 263 -22.44 24.42 -3.66
N LEU A 264 -21.18 24.80 -3.89
CA LEU A 264 -20.02 24.12 -3.30
C LEU A 264 -20.02 24.22 -1.78
N GLN A 265 -20.40 25.38 -1.23
CA GLN A 265 -20.57 25.54 0.22
C GLN A 265 -21.67 24.64 0.78
N ASN A 266 -22.83 24.56 0.10
CA ASN A 266 -23.92 23.66 0.51
C ASN A 266 -23.47 22.20 0.49
N THR A 267 -22.77 21.77 -0.57
CA THR A 267 -22.23 20.40 -0.65
C THR A 267 -21.24 20.14 0.49
N ILE A 268 -20.39 21.11 0.85
CA ILE A 268 -19.47 20.97 1.99
C ILE A 268 -20.22 20.83 3.32
N GLU A 269 -21.30 21.59 3.53
CA GLU A 269 -22.13 21.41 4.72
C GLU A 269 -22.79 20.03 4.74
N ASP A 270 -23.22 19.51 3.59
CA ASP A 270 -23.71 18.13 3.50
C ASP A 270 -22.63 17.11 3.88
N VAL A 271 -21.38 17.31 3.45
CA VAL A 271 -20.25 16.46 3.89
C VAL A 271 -20.05 16.55 5.40
N LYS A 272 -20.15 17.75 5.99
CA LYS A 272 -19.98 17.95 7.43
C LYS A 272 -21.11 17.31 8.24
N ASN A 273 -22.32 17.26 7.68
CA ASN A 273 -23.50 16.63 8.26
C ASN A 273 -23.60 15.12 7.95
N ASN A 274 -22.66 14.57 7.17
CA ASN A 274 -22.67 13.19 6.67
C ASN A 274 -23.95 12.83 5.89
N THR A 275 -24.55 13.81 5.21
CA THR A 275 -25.79 13.64 4.41
C THR A 275 -25.52 13.34 2.93
N ILE A 276 -24.26 13.40 2.51
CA ILE A 276 -23.80 13.08 1.14
C ILE A 276 -22.68 12.05 1.19
N SER A 277 -22.62 11.18 0.17
CA SER A 277 -21.62 10.14 0.05
C SER A 277 -20.47 10.49 -0.91
N TYR A 278 -19.43 9.65 -0.88
CA TYR A 278 -18.38 9.64 -1.89
C TYR A 278 -18.97 9.55 -3.31
N ASN A 279 -19.85 8.57 -3.55
CA ASN A 279 -20.40 8.33 -4.89
C ASN A 279 -21.32 9.46 -5.36
N ASP A 280 -22.03 10.12 -4.44
CA ASP A 280 -22.89 11.25 -4.80
C ASP A 280 -22.06 12.42 -5.36
N ILE A 281 -20.86 12.67 -4.83
CA ILE A 281 -19.98 13.74 -5.29
C ILE A 281 -19.33 13.37 -6.64
N GLU A 282 -18.82 12.15 -6.77
CA GLU A 282 -18.16 11.71 -8.02
C GLU A 282 -19.15 11.60 -9.20
N ASN A 283 -20.41 11.29 -8.93
CA ASN A 283 -21.47 11.23 -9.95
C ASN A 283 -22.27 12.54 -10.08
N CYS A 284 -21.87 13.62 -9.41
CA CYS A 284 -22.52 14.93 -9.53
C CYS A 284 -21.96 15.70 -10.73
N ASP A 285 -22.81 16.10 -11.67
CA ASP A 285 -22.35 16.44 -13.03
C ASP A 285 -22.06 17.92 -13.30
N GLU A 286 -22.61 18.91 -12.58
CA GLU A 286 -22.57 20.28 -13.15
C GLU A 286 -21.43 21.16 -12.63
N LYS A 287 -21.29 21.36 -11.31
CA LYS A 287 -20.42 22.43 -10.78
C LYS A 287 -19.03 21.94 -10.39
N THR A 288 -18.93 20.81 -9.69
CA THR A 288 -17.63 20.24 -9.33
C THR A 288 -16.85 19.74 -10.55
N GLU A 289 -17.55 19.29 -11.59
CA GLU A 289 -16.96 18.93 -12.89
C GLU A 289 -16.41 20.17 -13.61
N ALA A 290 -17.17 21.27 -13.64
CA ALA A 290 -16.69 22.53 -14.21
C ALA A 290 -15.44 23.06 -13.49
N LEU A 291 -15.32 22.91 -12.16
CA LEU A 291 -14.08 23.23 -11.44
C LEU A 291 -12.92 22.35 -11.88
N LEU A 292 -13.17 21.04 -11.96
CA LEU A 292 -12.16 20.06 -12.35
C LEU A 292 -11.63 20.36 -13.76
N ASP A 293 -12.51 20.67 -14.70
CA ASP A 293 -12.15 21.05 -16.07
C ASP A 293 -11.34 22.35 -16.13
N GLN A 294 -11.71 23.36 -15.33
CA GLN A 294 -10.93 24.60 -15.24
C GLN A 294 -9.53 24.35 -14.68
N CYS A 295 -9.42 23.50 -13.66
CA CYS A 295 -8.14 23.12 -13.05
C CYS A 295 -7.26 22.37 -14.06
N ASN A 296 -7.84 21.41 -14.79
CA ASN A 296 -7.13 20.62 -15.79
C ASN A 296 -6.61 21.44 -16.97
N LYS A 297 -7.28 22.54 -17.33
CA LYS A 297 -6.78 23.47 -18.38
C LYS A 297 -5.60 24.32 -17.92
N LYS A 298 -5.34 24.41 -16.62
CA LYS A 298 -4.24 25.19 -16.04
C LYS A 298 -3.00 24.34 -15.70
N ASN A 299 -3.12 23.01 -15.76
CA ASN A 299 -2.02 22.05 -15.62
C ASN A 299 -1.41 21.73 -16.99
#